data_AF-A0AAJ1W2R8-F1
#
_entry.id   AF-A0AAJ1W2R8-F1
#
_cell.length_a   1.000
_cell.length_b   1.000
_cell.length_c   1.000
_cell.angle_alpha   90.00
_cell.angle_beta   90.00
_cell.angle_gamma   90.00
#
_symmetry.space_group_name_H-M   'P 1'
#
loop_
_entity.id
_entity.type
_entity.pdbx_description
1 polymer ?
#
loop_
_entity_poly.entity_id
_entity_poly.type
_entity_poly.pdbx_seq_one_letter_code
_entity_poly.pdbx_strand_id
1 'polypeptide(L)'
;MAAADDTAKGRIMRGRIGAYESWAKTPDRAARTRPARKAALERFEREVDPDGDLTPEERTKRAEWARKAHMQRMALKSAAVRQRHKPICQTCGQPKDAAAPLCPKWQNKIREP
;
A
#
# COMPACT_ATOMS: atom_id res chain seq x y z
N MET A 1 -11.05 -26.43 21.28
CA MET A 1 -11.22 -24.96 21.29
C MET A 1 -9.94 -24.38 20.70
N ALA A 2 -9.99 -23.67 19.57
CA ALA A 2 -8.79 -23.02 19.03
C ALA A 2 -8.31 -21.95 20.02
N ALA A 3 -7.01 -21.89 20.30
CA ALA A 3 -6.46 -20.91 21.23
C ALA A 3 -6.72 -19.48 20.70
N ALA A 4 -6.83 -18.50 21.59
CA ALA A 4 -7.16 -17.12 21.20
C ALA A 4 -6.17 -16.52 20.17
N ASP A 5 -4.96 -17.06 20.09
CA ASP A 5 -3.91 -16.67 19.15
C ASP A 5 -4.12 -17.21 17.72
N ASP A 6 -4.86 -18.30 17.55
CA ASP A 6 -5.22 -18.91 16.26
C ASP A 6 -6.36 -18.17 15.54
N THR A 7 -6.95 -17.16 16.17
CA THR A 7 -7.95 -16.30 15.54
C THR A 7 -7.32 -15.29 14.58
N ALA A 8 -8.10 -14.75 13.64
CA ALA A 8 -7.62 -13.68 12.75
C ALA A 8 -7.12 -12.46 13.53
N LYS A 9 -7.79 -12.10 14.63
CA LYS A 9 -7.37 -11.01 15.52
C LYS A 9 -6.06 -11.34 16.23
N GLY A 10 -5.89 -12.57 16.72
CA GLY A 10 -4.64 -13.06 17.32
C GLY A 10 -3.45 -12.97 16.35
N ARG A 11 -3.62 -13.44 15.11
CA ARG A 11 -2.60 -13.32 14.06
C ARG A 11 -2.20 -11.87 13.74
N ILE A 12 -3.17 -10.97 13.66
CA ILE A 12 -2.91 -9.53 13.44
C ILE A 12 -2.09 -8.94 14.59
N MET A 13 -2.46 -9.26 15.84
CA MET A 13 -1.74 -8.76 17.01
C MET A 13 -0.30 -9.25 17.05
N ARG A 14 -0.07 -10.54 16.78
CA ARG A 14 1.28 -11.13 16.65
C ARG A 14 2.11 -10.43 15.58
N GLY A 15 1.53 -10.18 14.41
CA GLY A 15 2.19 -9.45 13.33
C GLY A 15 2.61 -8.03 13.74
N ARG A 16 1.77 -7.33 14.50
CA ARG A 16 2.08 -5.98 15.03
C ARG A 16 3.21 -6.01 16.05
N ILE A 17 3.16 -6.94 17.02
CA ILE A 17 4.21 -7.12 18.04
C ILE A 17 5.56 -7.34 17.33
N GLY A 18 5.62 -8.31 16.41
CA GLY A 18 6.83 -8.60 15.67
C GLY A 18 7.35 -7.41 14.85
N ALA A 19 6.46 -6.64 14.21
CA ALA A 19 6.84 -5.43 13.50
C ALA A 19 7.45 -4.38 14.44
N TYR A 20 6.82 -4.10 15.59
CA TYR A 20 7.31 -3.11 16.54
C TYR A 20 8.65 -3.50 17.15
N GLU A 21 8.80 -4.74 17.61
CA GLU A 21 10.07 -5.26 18.13
C GLU A 21 11.19 -5.18 17.10
N SER A 22 10.88 -5.59 15.87
CA SER A 22 11.81 -5.56 14.76
C SER A 22 12.28 -4.14 14.42
N TRP A 23 11.37 -3.16 14.40
CA TRP A 23 11.71 -1.77 14.13
C TRP A 23 12.41 -1.07 15.31
N ALA A 24 12.10 -1.45 16.55
CA ALA A 24 12.80 -0.97 17.73
C ALA A 24 14.30 -1.36 17.71
N LYS A 25 14.62 -2.54 17.17
CA LYS A 25 15.99 -3.06 17.04
C LYS A 25 16.71 -2.60 15.76
N THR A 26 16.11 -1.74 14.95
CA THR A 26 16.69 -1.29 13.67
C THR A 26 17.34 0.09 13.83
N PRO A 27 18.67 0.19 13.97
CA PRO A 27 19.35 1.48 14.11
C PRO A 27 19.31 2.29 12.80
N ASP A 28 19.55 1.65 11.65
CA ASP A 28 19.45 2.27 10.33
C ASP A 28 18.26 1.72 9.55
N ARG A 29 17.22 2.54 9.44
CA ARG A 29 15.99 2.20 8.71
C ARG A 29 16.18 2.16 7.20
N ALA A 30 17.08 2.98 6.66
CA ALA A 30 17.35 3.04 5.22
C ALA A 30 18.14 1.82 4.76
N ALA A 31 19.12 1.38 5.55
CA ALA A 31 19.89 0.17 5.29
C ALA A 31 19.02 -1.08 5.31
N ARG A 32 18.09 -1.20 6.27
CA ARG A 32 17.19 -2.36 6.35
C ARG A 32 16.38 -2.61 5.07
N THR A 33 15.94 -1.54 4.41
CA THR A 33 15.10 -1.62 3.19
C THR A 33 15.91 -1.55 1.89
N ARG A 34 17.21 -1.25 1.96
CA ARG A 34 18.09 -1.11 0.79
C ARG A 34 18.14 -2.37 -0.09
N PRO A 35 18.28 -3.61 0.45
CA PRO A 35 18.28 -4.81 -0.38
C PRO A 35 16.98 -5.00 -1.17
N ALA A 36 15.84 -4.74 -0.53
CA ALA A 36 14.54 -4.84 -1.18
C ALA A 36 14.38 -3.80 -2.31
N ARG A 37 14.83 -2.56 -2.08
CA ARG A 37 14.84 -1.51 -3.11
C ARG A 37 15.75 -1.88 -4.28
N LYS A 38 16.90 -2.48 -4.02
CA LYS A 38 17.83 -2.97 -5.05
C LYS A 38 17.19 -4.07 -5.89
N ALA A 39 16.67 -5.12 -5.26
CA ALA A 39 16.02 -6.23 -5.95
C ALA A 39 14.80 -5.77 -6.79
N ALA A 40 14.05 -4.77 -6.31
CA ALA A 40 12.96 -4.18 -7.07
C ALA A 40 13.44 -3.46 -8.34
N LEU A 41 14.59 -2.77 -8.30
CA LEU A 41 15.18 -2.14 -9.48
C LEU A 41 15.79 -3.17 -10.44
N GLU A 42 16.52 -4.17 -9.93
CA GLU A 42 17.10 -5.27 -10.72
C GLU A 42 16.03 -6.06 -11.52
N ARG A 43 14.79 -6.11 -11.01
CA ARG A 43 13.67 -6.68 -11.78
C ARG A 43 13.37 -5.83 -13.02
N PHE A 44 13.35 -4.51 -12.91
CA PHE A 44 13.09 -3.63 -14.05
C PHE A 44 14.26 -3.61 -15.03
N GLU A 45 15.50 -3.70 -14.54
CA GLU A 45 16.69 -3.85 -15.40
C GLU A 45 16.59 -5.09 -16.30
N ARG A 46 16.20 -6.24 -15.74
CA ARG A 46 15.95 -7.47 -16.50
C ARG A 46 14.76 -7.38 -17.45
N GLU A 47 13.76 -6.56 -17.13
CA GLU A 47 12.57 -6.35 -17.97
C GLU A 47 12.89 -5.47 -19.19
N VAL A 48 13.78 -4.49 -19.04
CA VAL A 48 14.17 -3.57 -20.13
C VAL A 48 15.37 -4.05 -20.94
N ASP A 49 16.16 -4.98 -20.40
CA ASP A 49 17.32 -5.57 -21.05
C ASP A 49 17.44 -7.08 -20.73
N PRO A 50 16.60 -7.92 -21.35
CA PRO A 50 16.62 -9.37 -21.12
C PRO A 50 17.91 -10.03 -21.63
N ASP A 51 18.43 -9.54 -22.74
CA ASP A 51 19.58 -10.11 -23.45
C ASP A 51 20.93 -9.52 -22.97
N GLY A 52 20.90 -8.36 -22.30
CA GLY A 52 22.06 -7.76 -21.66
C GLY A 52 22.89 -6.84 -22.57
N ASP A 53 22.35 -6.42 -23.71
CA ASP A 53 23.05 -5.69 -24.77
C ASP A 53 23.25 -4.20 -24.44
N LEU A 54 22.50 -3.65 -23.47
CA LEU A 54 22.59 -2.23 -23.14
C LEU A 54 23.78 -1.93 -22.23
N THR A 55 24.34 -0.73 -22.37
CA THR A 55 25.30 -0.22 -21.41
C THR A 55 24.66 -0.09 -20.02
N PRO A 56 25.43 -0.22 -18.92
CA PRO A 56 24.88 -0.12 -17.57
C PRO A 56 24.12 1.19 -17.31
N GLU A 57 24.59 2.31 -17.86
CA GLU A 57 23.96 3.62 -17.72
C GLU A 57 22.61 3.68 -18.41
N GLU A 58 22.52 3.17 -19.64
CA GLU A 58 21.29 3.16 -20.42
C GLU A 58 20.27 2.18 -19.83
N ARG A 59 20.74 1.00 -19.39
CA ARG A 59 19.93 0.03 -18.66
C ARG A 59 19.31 0.63 -17.40
N THR A 60 20.10 1.35 -16.60
CA THR A 60 19.63 2.03 -15.39
C THR A 60 18.56 3.07 -15.72
N LYS A 61 18.82 3.95 -16.70
CA LYS A 61 17.84 4.97 -17.13
C LYS A 61 16.53 4.32 -17.58
N ARG A 62 16.58 3.29 -18.41
CA ARG A 62 15.39 2.57 -18.88
C ARG A 62 14.65 1.88 -17.74
N ALA A 63 15.36 1.26 -16.80
CA ALA A 63 14.78 0.63 -15.62
C ALA A 63 14.04 1.65 -14.74
N GLU A 64 14.59 2.85 -14.57
CA GLU A 64 13.91 3.93 -13.84
C GLU A 64 12.61 4.37 -14.52
N TRP A 65 12.60 4.52 -15.84
CA TRP A 65 11.39 4.84 -16.60
C TRP A 65 10.36 3.70 -16.54
N ALA A 66 10.80 2.44 -16.66
CA ALA A 66 9.93 1.27 -16.51
C ALA A 66 9.31 1.21 -15.10
N ARG A 67 10.08 1.49 -14.05
CA ARG A 67 9.59 1.61 -12.68
C ARG A 67 8.51 2.69 -12.56
N LYS A 68 8.77 3.90 -13.09
CA LYS A 68 7.79 5.01 -13.06
C LYS A 68 6.49 4.61 -13.77
N ALA A 69 6.59 4.03 -14.97
CA ALA A 69 5.44 3.55 -15.73
C ALA A 69 4.64 2.47 -14.96
N HIS A 70 5.33 1.51 -14.33
CA HIS A 70 4.69 0.49 -13.50
C HIS A 70 3.87 1.10 -12.35
N MET A 71 4.46 2.05 -11.61
CA MET A 71 3.77 2.73 -10.51
C MET A 71 2.56 3.53 -11.02
N GLN A 72 2.68 4.17 -12.17
CA GLN A 72 1.57 4.92 -12.77
C GLN A 72 0.40 4.00 -13.18
N ARG A 73 0.68 2.82 -13.73
CA ARG A 73 -0.33 1.80 -14.02
C ARG A 73 -1.06 1.34 -12.74
N MET A 74 -0.33 1.16 -11.64
CA MET A 74 -0.93 0.79 -10.35
C MET A 74 -1.81 1.90 -9.77
N ALA A 75 -1.36 3.16 -9.88
CA ALA A 75 -2.12 4.32 -9.47
C ALA A 75 -3.42 4.45 -10.29
N LEU A 76 -3.37 4.25 -11.60
CA LEU A 76 -4.54 4.27 -12.48
C LEU A 76 -5.56 3.20 -12.10
N LYS A 77 -5.12 1.95 -11.91
CA LYS A 77 -6.00 0.86 -11.45
C LYS A 77 -6.67 1.20 -10.11
N SER A 78 -5.89 1.75 -9.18
CA SER A 78 -6.39 2.15 -7.86
C SER A 78 -7.41 3.29 -7.96
N ALA A 79 -7.17 4.26 -8.83
CA ALA A 79 -8.11 5.36 -9.08
C ALA A 79 -9.43 4.85 -9.68
N ALA A 80 -9.37 3.94 -10.65
CA ALA A 80 -10.55 3.32 -11.24
C ALA A 80 -11.39 2.55 -10.19
N VAL A 81 -10.75 1.82 -9.27
CA VAL A 81 -11.45 1.13 -8.17
C VAL A 81 -12.12 2.13 -7.23
N ARG A 82 -11.41 3.21 -6.84
CA ARG A 82 -11.98 4.26 -5.97
C ARG A 82 -13.15 4.98 -6.62
N GLN A 83 -13.11 5.23 -7.92
CA GLN A 83 -14.22 5.84 -8.66
C GLN A 83 -15.46 4.94 -8.68
N ARG A 84 -15.29 3.62 -8.78
CA ARG A 84 -16.39 2.64 -8.76
C ARG A 84 -16.97 2.43 -7.36
N HIS A 85 -16.17 2.64 -6.31
CA HIS A 85 -16.58 2.37 -4.94
C HIS A 85 -17.47 3.50 -4.39
N LYS A 86 -18.73 3.20 -4.09
CA LYS A 86 -19.62 4.16 -3.42
C LYS A 86 -19.12 4.39 -1.98
N PRO A 87 -18.85 5.64 -1.56
CA PRO A 87 -18.36 5.88 -0.22
C PRO A 87 -19.43 5.48 0.80
N ILE A 88 -19.02 4.79 1.86
CA ILE A 88 -19.88 4.38 2.98
C ILE A 88 -19.50 5.15 4.24
N CYS A 89 -20.48 5.43 5.09
CA CYS A 89 -20.24 5.98 6.40
C CYS A 89 -19.60 4.92 7.31
N GLN A 90 -18.44 5.20 7.89
CA GLN A 90 -17.75 4.27 8.79
C GLN A 90 -18.52 4.00 10.09
N THR A 91 -19.45 4.89 10.47
CA THR A 91 -20.20 4.78 11.73
C THR A 91 -21.49 3.98 11.60
N CYS A 92 -22.23 4.12 10.50
CA CYS A 92 -23.52 3.44 10.31
C CYS A 92 -23.56 2.48 9.11
N GLY A 93 -22.47 2.36 8.34
CA GLY A 93 -22.35 1.46 7.19
C GLY A 93 -23.15 1.84 5.95
N GLN A 94 -23.97 2.88 6.01
CA GLN A 94 -24.81 3.31 4.90
C GLN A 94 -24.00 4.03 3.81
N PRO A 95 -24.42 3.94 2.53
CA PRO A 95 -23.85 4.77 1.48
C PRO A 95 -23.98 6.26 1.84
N LYS A 96 -22.94 7.04 1.56
CA LYS A 96 -22.95 8.49 1.73
C LYS A 96 -22.65 9.19 0.41
N ASP A 97 -22.98 10.47 0.35
CA ASP A 97 -22.56 11.30 -0.77
C ASP A 97 -21.05 11.50 -0.74
N ALA A 98 -20.41 11.44 -1.91
CA ALA A 98 -18.96 11.59 -2.01
C ALA A 98 -18.48 12.99 -1.57
N ALA A 99 -19.30 14.02 -1.76
CA ALA A 99 -19.03 15.39 -1.33
C ALA A 99 -19.34 15.64 0.15
N ALA A 100 -20.10 14.76 0.82
CA ALA A 100 -20.48 14.93 2.20
C ALA A 100 -19.50 14.21 3.16
N PRO A 101 -19.01 14.87 4.23
CA PRO A 101 -18.11 14.23 5.19
C PRO A 101 -18.82 13.11 5.97
N LEU A 102 -20.11 13.26 6.24
CA LEU A 102 -20.95 12.37 7.04
C LEU A 102 -22.25 12.04 6.29
N CYS A 103 -22.90 10.91 6.61
CA CYS A 103 -24.21 10.61 6.04
C CYS A 103 -25.31 11.45 6.71
N PRO A 104 -26.47 11.66 6.05
CA PRO A 104 -27.55 12.51 6.57
C PRO A 104 -28.00 12.15 8.00
N LYS A 105 -28.09 10.84 8.30
CA LYS A 105 -28.46 10.35 9.65
C LYS A 105 -27.48 10.80 10.73
N TRP A 106 -26.18 10.80 10.44
CA TRP A 106 -25.16 11.20 11.41
C TRP A 106 -24.99 12.73 11.46
N GLN A 107 -25.16 13.44 10.34
CA GLN A 107 -25.22 14.90 10.32
C GLN A 107 -26.36 15.44 11.17
N ASN A 108 -27.54 14.82 11.11
CA ASN A 108 -28.69 15.22 11.93
C ASN A 108 -28.42 14.97 13.42
N LYS A 109 -27.80 13.83 13.79
CA LYS A 109 -27.44 13.51 15.17
C LYS A 109 -26.46 14.51 15.81
N ILE A 110 -25.57 15.15 15.03
CA ILE A 110 -24.67 16.20 15.54
C ILE A 110 -25.39 17.55 15.71
N ARG A 111 -26.40 17.83 14.87
CA ARG A 111 -27.13 19.12 14.88
C ARG A 111 -28.21 19.20 15.97
N GLU A 112 -28.65 18.07 16.51
CA GLU A 112 -29.58 18.03 17.66
C GLU A 112 -28.78 18.31 18.96
N PRO A 113 -29.21 19.28 19.79
CA PRO A 113 -28.53 19.62 21.04
C PRO A 113 -28.61 18.52 22.11
#